data_AF-A0A4Q4U2Z9-F1
#
_entry.id   AF-A0A4Q4U2Z9-F1
#
_cell.length_a   1.000
_cell.length_b   1.000
_cell.length_c   1.000
_cell.angle_alpha   90.00
_cell.angle_beta   90.00
_cell.angle_gamma   90.00
#
_symmetry.space_group_name_H-M   'P 1'
#
loop_
_entity.id
_entity.type
_entity.pdbx_description
1 polymer ?
#
loop_
_entity_poly.entity_id
_entity_poly.type
_entity_poly.pdbx_seq_one_letter_code
_entity_poly.pdbx_strand_id
1 'polypeptide(L)'
;MSFLLGTDNVSQLGTALLRLSPLVISSASLMFSWSQDISLGAFLHPSLRNDAAHPSGKILPRYLPAFMSPGIWGIGLTYPPATLLCVINGLSGQSRVARNLYFAGALCSIAHFCWGPSMFAILGRICDAKTVGVPNENALEEWLPRHRARTLLVNIPAFLCILAATLVTVSEGLR
;
A
#
# COMPACT_ATOMS: atom_id res chain seq x y z
N MET A 1 -28.00 -32.82 9.83
CA MET A 1 -27.25 -31.56 9.60
C MET A 1 -26.11 -31.81 8.60
N SER A 2 -26.41 -32.00 7.32
CA SER A 2 -25.39 -32.17 6.26
C SER A 2 -25.89 -31.56 4.95
N PHE A 3 -26.05 -30.23 4.93
CA PHE A 3 -26.54 -29.50 3.75
C PHE A 3 -25.70 -28.25 3.40
N LEU A 4 -24.56 -28.03 4.09
CA LEU A 4 -23.82 -26.78 3.98
C LEU A 4 -22.58 -26.85 3.05
N LEU A 5 -22.18 -28.02 2.55
CA LEU A 5 -20.96 -28.18 1.76
C LEU A 5 -21.19 -29.04 0.51
N GLY A 6 -22.14 -28.65 -0.34
CA GLY A 6 -22.15 -29.12 -1.74
C GLY A 6 -20.92 -28.57 -2.48
N THR A 7 -20.33 -29.35 -3.39
CA THR A 7 -19.17 -28.96 -4.21
C THR A 7 -19.38 -27.63 -4.95
N ASP A 8 -20.62 -27.37 -5.36
CA ASP A 8 -21.01 -26.14 -6.06
C ASP A 8 -20.92 -24.91 -5.16
N ASN A 9 -21.26 -25.05 -3.87
CA ASN A 9 -21.16 -23.97 -2.88
C ASN A 9 -19.69 -23.63 -2.60
N VAL A 10 -18.81 -24.64 -2.58
CA VAL A 10 -17.37 -24.44 -2.38
C VAL A 10 -16.74 -23.73 -3.57
N SER A 11 -17.11 -24.10 -4.79
CA SER A 11 -16.64 -23.44 -6.02
C SER A 11 -17.10 -21.98 -6.08
N GLN A 12 -18.38 -21.71 -5.79
CA GLN A 12 -18.91 -20.35 -5.75
C GLN A 12 -18.25 -19.49 -4.67
N LEU A 13 -18.02 -20.04 -3.49
CA LEU A 13 -17.30 -19.33 -2.42
C LEU A 13 -15.85 -19.03 -2.82
N GLY A 14 -15.16 -19.99 -3.43
CA GLY A 14 -13.79 -19.80 -3.91
C GLY A 14 -13.70 -18.67 -4.94
N THR A 15 -14.63 -18.63 -5.90
CA THR A 15 -14.71 -17.54 -6.88
C THR A 15 -15.00 -16.20 -6.20
N ALA A 16 -15.97 -16.14 -5.29
CA ALA A 16 -16.27 -14.91 -4.56
C ALA A 16 -15.04 -14.36 -3.80
N LEU A 17 -14.30 -15.23 -3.10
CA LEU A 17 -13.06 -14.85 -2.41
C LEU A 17 -11.99 -14.35 -3.38
N LEU A 18 -11.83 -15.02 -4.53
CA LEU A 18 -10.89 -14.59 -5.58
C LEU A 18 -11.23 -13.19 -6.11
N ARG A 19 -12.52 -12.89 -6.29
CA ARG A 19 -13.01 -11.60 -6.82
C ARG A 19 -12.87 -10.44 -5.84
N LEU A 20 -13.07 -10.72 -4.55
CA LEU A 20 -13.03 -9.72 -3.47
C LEU A 20 -11.62 -9.49 -2.91
N SER A 21 -10.74 -10.49 -2.99
CA SER A 21 -9.39 -10.43 -2.41
C SER A 21 -8.53 -9.25 -2.90
N PRO A 22 -8.56 -8.82 -4.19
CA PRO A 22 -7.84 -7.61 -4.59
C PRO A 22 -8.23 -6.37 -3.77
N LEU A 23 -9.52 -6.18 -3.51
CA LEU A 23 -10.02 -5.02 -2.77
C LEU A 23 -9.56 -5.04 -1.31
N VAL A 24 -9.68 -6.20 -0.65
CA VAL A 24 -9.24 -6.37 0.74
C VAL A 24 -7.75 -6.07 0.88
N ILE A 25 -6.94 -6.66 0.01
CA ILE A 25 -5.48 -6.51 0.06
C ILE A 25 -5.05 -5.08 -0.33
N SER A 26 -5.69 -4.49 -1.34
CA SER A 26 -5.43 -3.09 -1.72
C SER A 26 -5.88 -2.09 -0.65
N SER A 27 -6.91 -2.42 0.14
CA SER A 27 -7.30 -1.59 1.29
C SER A 27 -6.21 -1.62 2.37
N ALA A 28 -5.63 -2.79 2.62
CA ALA A 28 -4.53 -2.94 3.57
C ALA A 28 -3.28 -2.17 3.14
N SER A 29 -2.90 -2.21 1.86
CA SER A 29 -1.75 -1.44 1.34
C SER A 29 -1.99 0.08 1.41
N LEU A 30 -3.21 0.54 1.12
CA LEU A 30 -3.57 1.95 1.24
C LEU A 30 -3.55 2.40 2.70
N MET A 31 -4.10 1.61 3.61
CA MET A 31 -4.06 1.89 5.05
C MET A 31 -2.62 1.91 5.58
N PHE A 32 -1.76 0.99 5.13
CA PHE A 32 -0.34 1.02 5.49
C PHE A 32 0.32 2.33 5.02
N SER A 33 0.05 2.75 3.78
CA SER A 33 0.57 4.02 3.24
C SER A 33 0.08 5.23 4.04
N TRP A 34 -1.16 5.21 4.50
CA TRP A 34 -1.74 6.28 5.33
C TRP A 34 -1.11 6.32 6.71
N SER A 35 -1.00 5.17 7.38
CA SER A 35 -0.34 5.03 8.68
C SER A 35 1.12 5.48 8.65
N GLN A 36 1.84 5.21 7.55
CA GLN A 36 3.20 5.72 7.35
C GLN A 36 3.25 7.24 7.33
N ASP A 37 2.31 7.91 6.65
CA ASP A 37 2.29 9.37 6.57
C ASP A 37 2.05 10.00 7.95
N ILE A 38 1.08 9.48 8.70
CA ILE A 38 0.78 9.98 10.05
C ILE A 38 1.95 9.72 11.00
N SER A 39 2.44 8.48 11.04
CA SER A 39 3.46 8.06 12.02
C SER A 39 4.78 8.80 11.79
N LEU A 40 5.21 8.92 10.54
CA LEU A 40 6.44 9.63 10.21
C LEU A 40 6.24 11.15 10.22
N GLY A 41 5.09 11.65 9.76
CA GLY A 41 4.74 13.07 9.82
C GLY A 41 4.78 13.64 11.25
N ALA A 42 4.42 12.83 12.26
CA ALA A 42 4.48 13.23 13.66
C ALA A 42 5.89 13.68 14.11
N PHE A 43 6.96 13.10 13.55
CA PHE A 43 8.34 13.49 13.87
C PHE A 43 8.71 14.90 13.39
N LEU A 44 7.95 15.48 12.45
CA LEU A 44 8.16 16.85 12.00
C LEU A 44 7.22 17.86 12.67
N HIS A 45 6.43 17.41 13.66
CA HIS A 45 5.56 18.32 14.40
C HIS A 45 6.39 19.44 15.08
N PRO A 46 5.94 20.71 15.06
CA PRO A 46 6.71 21.83 15.61
C PRO A 46 7.14 21.64 17.06
N SER A 47 6.35 20.94 17.88
CA SER A 47 6.71 20.66 19.28
C SER A 47 7.92 19.73 19.46
N LEU A 48 8.29 18.96 18.42
CA LEU A 48 9.49 18.11 18.43
C LEU A 48 10.62 18.78 17.64
N ARG A 49 10.29 19.37 16.49
CA ARG A 49 11.29 19.92 15.57
C ARG A 49 11.90 21.25 16.02
N ASN A 50 11.13 22.08 16.72
CA ASN A 50 11.62 23.37 17.22
C ASN A 50 12.27 23.26 18.62
N ASP A 51 12.25 22.07 19.22
CA ASP A 51 12.97 21.82 20.46
C ASP A 51 14.49 21.83 20.17
N ALA A 52 15.26 22.59 20.95
CA ALA A 52 16.70 22.74 20.77
C ALA A 52 17.46 21.40 20.85
N ALA A 53 16.89 20.38 21.49
CA ALA A 53 17.47 19.05 21.58
C ALA A 53 17.20 18.18 20.34
N HIS A 54 16.34 18.58 19.40
CA HIS A 54 15.91 17.81 18.22
C HIS A 54 15.63 16.33 18.55
N PRO A 55 14.72 16.04 19.50
CA PRO A 55 14.44 14.67 19.94
C PRO A 55 13.98 13.76 18.80
N SER A 56 13.23 14.30 17.83
CA SER A 56 12.78 13.59 16.63
C SER A 56 13.95 13.07 15.79
N GLY A 57 14.88 13.94 15.41
CA GLY A 57 16.07 13.60 14.63
C GLY A 57 16.99 12.60 15.34
N LYS A 58 17.01 12.61 16.68
CA LYS A 58 17.77 11.64 17.48
C LYS A 58 17.15 10.25 17.51
N ILE A 59 15.83 10.16 17.45
CA ILE A 59 15.08 8.90 17.51
C ILE A 59 14.94 8.26 16.13
N LEU A 60 14.78 9.07 15.07
CA LEU A 60 14.51 8.62 13.71
C LEU A 60 15.45 7.51 13.19
N PRO A 61 16.79 7.60 13.36
CA PRO A 61 17.71 6.57 12.91
C PRO A 61 17.51 5.19 13.55
N ARG A 62 16.88 5.13 14.71
CA ARG A 62 16.53 3.87 15.40
C ARG A 62 15.09 3.45 15.14
N TYR A 63 14.18 4.42 15.14
CA TYR A 63 12.75 4.17 14.92
C TYR A 63 12.48 3.65 13.51
N LEU A 64 13.03 4.29 12.48
CA LEU A 64 12.70 3.98 11.10
C LEU A 64 13.13 2.54 10.72
N PRO A 65 14.34 2.04 11.04
CA PRO A 65 14.67 0.64 10.82
C PRO A 65 13.77 -0.32 11.60
N ALA A 66 13.43 0.00 12.86
CA ALA A 66 12.55 -0.84 13.67
C ALA A 66 11.13 -0.93 13.10
N PHE A 67 10.62 0.17 12.54
CA PHE A 67 9.33 0.23 11.88
C PHE A 67 9.33 -0.42 10.48
N MET A 68 10.35 -0.14 9.66
CA MET A 68 10.42 -0.60 8.28
C MET A 68 10.83 -2.07 8.12
N SER A 69 11.59 -2.63 9.07
CA SER A 69 11.99 -4.05 9.04
C SER A 69 10.78 -5.01 8.97
N PRO A 70 9.74 -4.87 9.82
CA PRO A 70 8.49 -5.59 9.61
C PRO A 70 7.63 -4.96 8.49
N GLY A 71 7.70 -3.63 8.31
CA GLY A 71 6.91 -2.91 7.30
C GLY A 71 7.16 -3.38 5.86
N ILE A 72 8.36 -3.86 5.54
CA ILE A 72 8.67 -4.40 4.21
C ILE A 72 7.83 -5.64 3.88
N TRP A 73 7.49 -6.45 4.88
CA TRP A 73 6.55 -7.57 4.71
C TRP A 73 5.14 -7.06 4.45
N GLY A 74 4.71 -5.96 5.08
CA GLY A 74 3.45 -5.31 4.76
C GLY A 74 3.36 -4.91 3.28
N ILE A 75 4.44 -4.38 2.71
CA ILE A 75 4.52 -4.05 1.27
C ILE A 75 4.51 -5.32 0.42
N GLY A 76 5.37 -6.29 0.74
CA GLY A 76 5.55 -7.53 -0.02
C GLY A 76 4.32 -8.46 0.00
N LEU A 77 3.54 -8.45 1.07
CA LEU A 77 2.33 -9.26 1.22
C LEU A 77 1.07 -8.55 0.70
N THR A 78 1.15 -7.29 0.29
CA THR A 78 -0.01 -6.55 -0.20
C THR A 78 0.09 -6.20 -1.69
N TYR A 79 1.13 -5.49 -2.13
CA TYR A 79 1.20 -5.02 -3.52
C TYR A 79 1.34 -6.16 -4.55
N PRO A 80 2.31 -7.10 -4.45
CA PRO A 80 2.42 -8.19 -5.41
C PRO A 80 1.18 -9.10 -5.42
N PRO A 81 0.62 -9.55 -4.28
CA PRO A 81 -0.60 -10.35 -4.28
C PRO A 81 -1.81 -9.62 -4.87
N ALA A 82 -2.04 -8.35 -4.51
CA ALA A 82 -3.13 -7.57 -5.09
C ALA A 82 -2.98 -7.44 -6.62
N THR A 83 -1.76 -7.20 -7.09
CA THR A 83 -1.44 -7.12 -8.53
C THR A 83 -1.76 -8.43 -9.23
N LEU A 84 -1.26 -9.55 -8.69
CA LEU A 84 -1.49 -10.88 -9.25
C LEU A 84 -2.99 -11.21 -9.30
N LEU A 85 -3.71 -10.96 -8.23
CA LEU A 85 -5.15 -11.20 -8.16
C LEU A 85 -5.92 -10.30 -9.12
N CYS A 86 -5.51 -9.04 -9.30
CA CYS A 86 -6.09 -8.19 -10.35
C CYS A 86 -5.88 -8.78 -11.74
N VAL A 87 -4.67 -9.27 -12.05
CA VAL A 87 -4.38 -9.90 -13.35
C VAL A 87 -5.23 -11.17 -13.55
N ILE A 88 -5.29 -12.05 -12.55
CA ILE A 88 -6.12 -13.26 -12.59
C ILE A 88 -7.60 -12.90 -12.83
N ASN A 89 -8.13 -11.93 -12.09
CA ASN A 89 -9.50 -11.48 -12.25
C ASN A 89 -9.75 -10.82 -13.60
N GLY A 90 -8.80 -10.03 -14.13
CA GLY A 90 -8.89 -9.41 -15.45
C GLY A 90 -8.83 -10.41 -16.60
N LEU A 91 -8.08 -11.51 -16.47
CA LEU A 91 -7.99 -12.55 -17.48
C LEU A 91 -9.18 -13.52 -17.49
N SER A 92 -10.04 -13.46 -16.48
CA SER A 92 -11.24 -14.29 -16.42
C SER A 92 -12.35 -13.77 -17.35
N GLY A 93 -13.44 -14.55 -17.51
CA GLY A 93 -14.60 -14.22 -18.35
C GLY A 93 -15.49 -13.07 -17.86
N GLN A 94 -14.96 -12.11 -17.10
CA GLN A 94 -15.67 -10.92 -16.62
C GLN A 94 -15.97 -9.94 -17.75
N SER A 95 -16.86 -8.98 -17.49
CA SER A 95 -17.15 -7.93 -18.48
C SER A 95 -15.91 -7.14 -18.85
N ARG A 96 -15.93 -6.55 -20.06
CA ARG A 96 -14.84 -5.69 -20.56
C ARG A 96 -14.53 -4.55 -19.59
N VAL A 97 -15.54 -4.02 -18.91
CA VAL A 97 -15.39 -2.92 -17.95
C VAL A 97 -14.63 -3.38 -16.71
N ALA A 98 -15.10 -4.45 -16.04
CA ALA A 98 -14.44 -5.01 -14.86
C ALA A 98 -12.98 -5.39 -15.18
N ARG A 99 -12.76 -6.05 -16.32
CA ARG A 99 -11.42 -6.42 -16.80
C ARG A 99 -10.48 -5.22 -16.91
N ASN A 100 -10.92 -4.17 -17.61
CA ASN A 100 -10.07 -3.00 -17.83
C ASN A 100 -9.73 -2.29 -16.51
N LEU A 101 -10.68 -2.24 -15.57
CA LEU A 101 -10.47 -1.68 -14.24
C LEU A 101 -9.48 -2.52 -13.41
N TYR A 102 -9.57 -3.85 -13.44
CA TYR A 102 -8.59 -4.72 -12.80
C TYR A 102 -7.18 -4.52 -13.37
N PHE A 103 -7.03 -4.45 -14.69
CA PHE A 103 -5.71 -4.19 -15.30
C PHE A 103 -5.18 -2.80 -15.01
N ALA A 104 -6.04 -1.77 -14.99
CA ALA A 104 -5.63 -0.42 -14.57
C ALA A 104 -5.15 -0.41 -13.10
N GLY A 105 -5.88 -1.09 -12.22
CA GLY A 105 -5.47 -1.28 -10.82
C GLY A 105 -4.11 -1.98 -10.68
N ALA A 106 -3.90 -3.06 -11.44
CA ALA A 106 -2.63 -3.78 -11.49
C ALA A 106 -1.49 -2.88 -12.00
N LEU A 107 -1.72 -2.10 -13.05
CA LEU A 107 -0.73 -1.17 -13.60
C LEU A 107 -0.32 -0.11 -12.59
N CYS A 108 -1.28 0.52 -11.91
CA CYS A 108 -0.99 1.49 -10.85
C CYS A 108 -0.25 0.84 -9.67
N SER A 109 -0.61 -0.40 -9.31
CA SER A 109 0.08 -1.17 -8.27
C SER A 109 1.54 -1.48 -8.65
N ILE A 110 1.83 -1.78 -9.93
CA ILE A 110 3.20 -1.93 -10.43
C ILE A 110 3.94 -0.59 -10.38
N ALA A 111 3.29 0.50 -10.78
CA ALA A 111 3.86 1.85 -10.80
C ALA A 111 4.31 2.33 -9.40
N HIS A 112 3.73 1.78 -8.32
CA HIS A 112 4.22 1.97 -6.95
C HIS A 112 5.73 1.73 -6.82
N PHE A 113 6.23 0.65 -7.43
CA PHE A 113 7.62 0.23 -7.31
C PHE A 113 8.60 1.13 -8.07
N CYS A 114 8.13 1.90 -9.07
CA CYS A 114 8.95 2.88 -9.78
C CYS A 114 9.49 3.99 -8.86
N TRP A 115 8.82 4.26 -7.74
CA TRP A 115 9.28 5.23 -6.74
C TRP A 115 10.38 4.68 -5.83
N GLY A 116 10.52 3.35 -5.76
CA GLY A 116 11.40 2.63 -4.84
C GLY A 116 12.82 3.19 -4.75
N PRO A 117 13.58 3.27 -5.85
CA PRO A 117 14.97 3.73 -5.81
C PRO A 117 15.14 5.11 -5.17
N SER A 118 14.30 6.07 -5.55
CA SER A 118 14.34 7.43 -4.99
C SER A 118 13.97 7.45 -3.51
N MET A 119 12.96 6.67 -3.11
CA MET A 119 12.48 6.63 -1.73
C MET A 119 13.49 5.95 -0.81
N PHE A 120 14.12 4.86 -1.23
CA PHE A 120 15.15 4.16 -0.45
C PHE A 120 16.41 5.00 -0.26
N ALA A 121 16.82 5.79 -1.27
CA ALA A 121 17.94 6.70 -1.13
C ALA A 121 17.73 7.75 -0.03
N ILE A 122 16.50 8.26 0.11
CA ILE A 122 16.15 9.22 1.16
C ILE A 122 16.00 8.52 2.52
N LEU A 123 15.36 7.34 2.57
CA LEU A 123 15.26 6.53 3.79
C LEU A 123 16.65 6.22 4.37
N GLY A 124 17.65 5.97 3.52
CA GLY A 124 19.04 5.77 3.96
C GLY A 124 19.60 6.97 4.74
N ARG A 125 19.23 8.20 4.35
CA ARG A 125 19.62 9.42 5.08
C ARG A 125 18.85 9.60 6.38
N ILE A 126 17.57 9.23 6.40
CA ILE A 126 16.78 9.25 7.65
C ILE A 126 17.35 8.24 8.66
N CYS A 127 17.84 7.09 8.19
CA CYS A 127 18.46 6.06 9.00
C CYS A 127 19.93 6.32 9.36
N ASP A 128 20.56 7.38 8.86
CA ASP A 128 21.99 7.59 9.06
C ASP A 128 22.32 7.94 10.51
N ALA A 129 22.96 6.99 11.20
CA ALA A 129 23.41 7.14 12.57
C ALA A 129 24.70 7.96 12.72
N LYS A 130 25.35 8.36 11.61
CA LYS A 130 26.55 9.22 11.64
C LYS A 130 26.21 10.71 11.70
N THR A 131 25.02 11.09 11.25
CA THR A 131 24.58 12.49 11.12
C THR A 131 23.28 12.75 11.90
N VAL A 132 23.24 12.26 13.14
CA VAL A 132 22.04 12.26 14.00
C VAL A 132 21.51 13.68 14.27
N GLY A 133 20.20 13.88 14.15
CA GLY A 133 19.50 15.12 14.50
C GLY A 133 18.83 15.80 13.30
N VAL A 134 19.08 17.10 13.14
CA VAL A 134 18.51 17.94 12.06
C VAL A 134 18.67 17.31 10.65
N PRO A 135 19.82 16.70 10.28
CA PRO A 135 19.95 16.08 8.95
C PRO A 135 18.92 14.97 8.70
N ASN A 136 18.58 14.15 9.70
CA ASN A 136 17.58 13.10 9.55
C ASN A 136 16.16 13.68 9.42
N GLU A 137 15.85 14.75 10.16
CA GLU A 137 14.57 15.47 10.06
C GLU A 137 14.41 16.10 8.67
N ASN A 138 15.46 16.73 8.14
CA ASN A 138 15.45 17.32 6.80
C ASN A 138 15.26 16.24 5.71
N ALA A 139 15.90 15.08 5.87
CA ALA A 139 15.67 13.95 4.97
C ALA A 139 14.22 13.45 5.03
N LEU A 140 13.61 13.44 6.22
CA LEU A 140 12.21 13.08 6.39
C LEU A 140 11.25 14.12 5.78
N GLU A 141 11.57 15.40 5.90
CA GLU A 141 10.85 16.50 5.25
C GLU A 141 10.89 16.40 3.73
N GLU A 142 11.99 15.91 3.15
CA GLU A 142 12.09 15.62 1.73
C GLU A 142 11.28 14.37 1.33
N TRP A 143 11.24 13.35 2.20
CA TRP A 143 10.60 12.07 1.92
C TRP A 143 9.07 12.17 1.91
N LEU A 144 8.47 12.87 2.88
CA LEU A 144 7.01 12.90 3.08
C LEU A 144 6.23 13.42 1.86
N PRO A 145 6.60 14.55 1.20
CA PRO A 145 5.91 15.01 0.01
C PRO A 145 5.96 13.99 -1.14
N ARG A 146 7.07 13.27 -1.30
CA ARG A 146 7.22 12.22 -2.32
C ARG A 146 6.37 11.00 -1.99
N HIS A 147 6.34 10.58 -0.73
CA HIS A 147 5.44 9.54 -0.24
C HIS A 147 3.99 9.88 -0.53
N ARG A 148 3.55 11.09 -0.17
CA ARG A 148 2.19 11.59 -0.44
C ARG A 148 1.90 11.62 -1.92
N ALA A 149 2.81 12.13 -2.75
CA ALA A 149 2.65 12.15 -4.19
C ALA A 149 2.47 10.74 -4.74
N ARG A 150 3.28 9.76 -4.31
CA ARG A 150 3.08 8.35 -4.68
C ARG A 150 1.72 7.84 -4.22
N THR A 151 1.31 8.12 -2.98
CA THR A 151 0.01 7.69 -2.47
C THR A 151 -1.13 8.24 -3.32
N LEU A 152 -1.09 9.53 -3.67
CA LEU A 152 -2.10 10.20 -4.47
C LEU A 152 -2.11 9.77 -5.94
N LEU A 153 -0.93 9.57 -6.53
CA LEU A 153 -0.80 9.32 -7.98
C LEU A 153 -0.90 7.85 -8.37
N VAL A 154 -0.58 6.92 -7.46
CA VAL A 154 -0.59 5.49 -7.79
C VAL A 154 -1.38 4.64 -6.80
N ASN A 155 -1.27 4.86 -5.48
CA ASN A 155 -1.96 3.98 -4.51
C ASN A 155 -3.48 4.21 -4.49
N ILE A 156 -3.91 5.47 -4.43
CA ILE A 156 -5.35 5.82 -4.46
C ILE A 156 -5.98 5.43 -5.80
N PRO A 157 -5.39 5.76 -6.97
CA PRO A 157 -5.92 5.30 -8.25
C PRO A 157 -6.00 3.78 -8.36
N ALA A 158 -4.97 3.05 -7.90
CA ALA A 158 -5.02 1.58 -7.86
C ALA A 158 -6.22 1.08 -7.06
N PHE A 159 -6.39 1.58 -5.84
CA PHE A 159 -7.51 1.23 -4.97
C PHE A 159 -8.86 1.56 -5.60
N LEU A 160 -9.03 2.75 -6.19
CA LEU A 160 -10.28 3.18 -6.81
C LEU A 160 -10.64 2.32 -8.03
N CYS A 161 -9.65 1.97 -8.87
CA CYS A 161 -9.87 1.05 -9.98
C CYS A 161 -10.29 -0.33 -9.49
N ILE A 162 -9.63 -0.86 -8.46
CA ILE A 162 -9.95 -2.17 -7.88
C ILE A 162 -11.34 -2.15 -7.24
N LEU A 163 -11.68 -1.10 -6.48
CA LEU A 163 -13.00 -0.92 -5.89
C LEU A 163 -14.08 -0.89 -6.97
N ALA A 164 -13.89 -0.09 -8.02
CA ALA A 164 -14.83 -0.03 -9.13
C ALA A 164 -14.97 -1.39 -9.83
N ALA A 165 -13.86 -2.11 -10.07
CA ALA A 165 -13.89 -3.46 -10.65
C ALA A 165 -14.68 -4.43 -9.77
N THR A 166 -14.48 -4.39 -8.46
CA THR A 166 -15.21 -5.21 -7.50
C THR A 166 -16.70 -4.86 -7.49
N LEU A 167 -17.08 -3.59 -7.51
CA LEU A 167 -18.48 -3.17 -7.57
C LEU A 167 -19.17 -3.65 -8.84
N VAL A 168 -18.50 -3.53 -10.00
CA VAL A 168 -19.02 -4.05 -11.29
C VAL A 168 -19.20 -5.56 -11.19
N THR A 169 -18.17 -6.29 -10.76
CA THR A 169 -18.22 -7.74 -10.57
C THR A 169 -19.37 -8.15 -9.65
N VAL A 170 -19.56 -7.48 -8.52
CA VAL A 170 -20.64 -7.77 -7.57
C VAL A 170 -22.01 -7.54 -8.24
N SER A 171 -22.15 -6.48 -9.02
CA SER A 171 -23.40 -6.18 -9.74
C SER A 171 -23.73 -7.18 -10.84
N GLU A 172 -22.71 -7.76 -11.49
CA GLU A 172 -22.83 -8.79 -12.51
C GLU A 172 -23.01 -10.21 -11.91
N GLY A 173 -22.83 -10.32 -10.58
CA GLY A 173 -22.78 -11.57 -9.84
C GLY A 173 -21.33 -12.05 -9.70
N LEU A 174 -20.98 -12.54 -8.50
CA LEU A 174 -19.64 -13.05 -8.14
C LEU A 174 -19.28 -14.40 -8.81
N ARG A 175 -19.76 -14.62 -10.04
CA ARG A 175 -19.52 -15.83 -10.82
C ARG A 175 -18.20 -15.78 -11.60
#